data_AF-A0A957HEY0-F1
#
_entry.id   AF-A0A957HEY0-F1
#
_cell.length_a   1.000
_cell.length_b   1.000
_cell.length_c   1.000
_cell.angle_alpha   90.00
_cell.angle_beta   90.00
_cell.angle_gamma   90.00
#
_symmetry.space_group_name_H-M   'P 1'
#
loop_
_entity.id
_entity.type
_entity.pdbx_description
1 polymer ?
#
loop_
_entity_poly.entity_id
_entity_poly.type
_entity_poly.pdbx_seq_one_letter_code
_entity_poly.pdbx_strand_id
1 'polypeptide(L)'
;LTYTPRNWHGWFAGWASGFASTLANTGGPPFTIYLLLQSLQPVAFIGTVTLFFAVVNFLKIPLFLQQGLLDIETVLQLAWALPLLPLGVWLGRRSVDLFDQKLFERVLLVLLVGSVLLLIGTL
;
A
#
# COMPACT_ATOMS: atom_id res chain seq x y z
N LEU A 1 -10.03 -22.91 6.55
CA LEU A 1 -8.58 -23.09 6.35
C LEU A 1 -7.87 -22.29 7.45
N THR A 2 -7.28 -22.96 8.44
CA THR A 2 -6.56 -22.28 9.52
C THR A 2 -5.17 -21.91 9.00
N TYR A 3 -4.99 -20.67 8.58
CA TYR A 3 -3.69 -20.17 8.13
C TYR A 3 -2.72 -20.14 9.31
N THR A 4 -1.57 -20.81 9.19
CA THR A 4 -0.49 -20.76 10.18
C THR A 4 0.61 -19.86 9.64
N PRO A 5 0.76 -18.63 10.16
CA PRO A 5 1.78 -17.72 9.69
C PRO A 5 3.17 -18.27 10.02
N ARG A 6 4.04 -18.34 9.00
CA ARG A 6 5.49 -18.55 9.14
C ARG A 6 6.21 -17.27 8.76
N ASN A 7 7.34 -17.01 9.39
CA ASN A 7 8.11 -15.77 9.19
C ASN A 7 8.48 -15.53 7.72
N TRP A 8 8.78 -16.59 6.96
CA TRP A 8 9.16 -16.48 5.55
C TRP A 8 8.04 -15.93 4.65
N HIS A 9 6.76 -16.13 4.99
CA HIS A 9 5.65 -15.57 4.22
C HIS A 9 5.70 -14.04 4.23
N GLY A 10 6.02 -13.45 5.38
CA GLY A 10 6.16 -11.99 5.53
C GLY A 10 7.37 -11.44 4.77
N TRP A 11 8.52 -12.14 4.85
CA TRP A 11 9.71 -11.78 4.07
C TRP A 11 9.45 -11.80 2.57
N PHE A 12 8.78 -12.85 2.08
CA PHE A 12 8.45 -12.98 0.65
C PHE A 12 7.46 -11.91 0.20
N ALA A 13 6.37 -11.70 0.95
CA ALA A 13 5.38 -10.68 0.63
C ALA A 13 6.00 -9.28 0.64
N GLY A 14 6.83 -8.97 1.64
CA GLY A 14 7.54 -7.70 1.74
C GLY A 14 8.48 -7.45 0.56
N TRP A 15 9.30 -8.46 0.20
CA TRP A 15 10.21 -8.36 -0.94
C TRP A 15 9.46 -8.21 -2.26
N ALA A 16 8.45 -9.06 -2.52
CA ALA A 16 7.65 -9.02 -3.74
C ALA A 16 6.91 -7.67 -3.89
N SER A 17 6.35 -7.15 -2.79
CA SER A 17 5.71 -5.85 -2.78
C SER A 17 6.67 -4.69 -2.98
N GLY A 18 7.84 -4.72 -2.35
CA GLY A 18 8.88 -3.71 -2.57
C GLY A 18 9.35 -3.70 -4.03
N PHE A 19 9.61 -4.87 -4.60
CA PHE A 19 10.01 -5.03 -6.00
C PHE A 19 8.92 -4.53 -6.96
N ALA A 20 7.68 -4.99 -6.81
CA ALA A 20 6.56 -4.56 -7.65
C ALA A 20 6.22 -3.07 -7.49
N SER A 21 6.44 -2.49 -6.30
CA SER A 21 6.28 -1.05 -6.05
C SER A 21 7.32 -0.22 -6.81
N THR A 22 8.53 -0.73 -7.00
CA THR A 22 9.57 0.00 -7.73
C THR A 22 9.45 -0.20 -9.25
N LEU A 23 9.10 -1.40 -9.70
CA LEU A 23 9.04 -1.72 -11.13
C LEU A 23 7.77 -1.17 -11.82
N ALA A 24 6.61 -1.30 -11.16
CA ALA A 24 5.31 -1.00 -11.77
C ALA A 24 4.41 -0.12 -10.89
N ASN A 25 4.97 0.48 -9.82
CA ASN A 25 4.21 1.19 -8.77
C ASN A 25 3.03 0.37 -8.19
N THR A 26 3.05 -0.95 -8.35
CA THR A 26 1.95 -1.86 -8.02
C THR A 26 2.39 -2.83 -6.91
N GLY A 27 2.93 -2.27 -5.84
CA GLY A 27 3.39 -3.05 -4.69
C GLY A 27 2.27 -3.56 -3.79
N GLY A 28 1.05 -3.02 -3.91
CA GLY A 28 -0.10 -3.32 -3.06
C GLY A 28 -0.50 -4.80 -3.01
N PRO A 29 -0.72 -5.48 -4.15
CA PRO A 29 -1.37 -6.79 -4.17
C PRO A 29 -0.67 -7.89 -3.35
N PRO A 30 0.66 -8.12 -3.44
CA PRO A 30 1.31 -9.19 -2.68
C PRO A 30 1.20 -9.00 -1.16
N PHE A 31 1.36 -7.77 -0.66
CA PHE A 31 1.25 -7.45 0.76
C PHE A 31 -0.20 -7.51 1.26
N THR A 32 -1.16 -7.02 0.46
CA THR A 32 -2.59 -7.09 0.77
C THR A 32 -3.06 -8.54 0.90
N ILE A 33 -2.63 -9.44 0.00
CA ILE A 33 -2.93 -10.87 0.10
C ILE A 33 -2.41 -11.46 1.41
N TYR A 34 -1.15 -11.16 1.75
CA TYR A 34 -0.53 -11.65 2.98
C TYR A 34 -1.29 -11.20 4.23
N LEU A 35 -1.67 -9.91 4.31
CA LEU A 35 -2.41 -9.39 5.46
C LEU A 35 -3.86 -9.88 5.52
N LEU A 36 -4.52 -10.12 4.37
CA LEU A 36 -5.86 -10.69 4.33
C LEU A 36 -5.88 -12.09 4.95
N LEU A 37 -4.82 -12.89 4.74
CA LEU A 37 -4.68 -14.21 5.36
C LEU A 37 -4.49 -14.16 6.89
N GLN A 38 -4.14 -12.99 7.44
CA GLN A 38 -4.01 -12.79 8.89
C GLN A 38 -5.32 -12.38 9.56
N SER A 39 -6.40 -12.12 8.80
CA SER A 39 -7.72 -11.75 9.32
C SER A 39 -7.68 -10.59 10.33
N LEU A 40 -6.83 -9.59 10.07
CA LEU A 40 -6.69 -8.41 10.91
C LEU A 40 -7.97 -7.55 10.86
N GLN A 41 -8.27 -6.88 11.97
CA GLN A 41 -9.33 -5.87 11.99
C GLN A 41 -9.00 -4.74 10.99
N PRO A 42 -10.00 -4.12 10.33
CA PRO A 42 -9.78 -3.11 9.28
C PRO A 42 -8.81 -1.99 9.69
N VAL A 43 -8.91 -1.50 10.93
CA VAL A 43 -8.02 -0.45 11.47
C VAL A 43 -6.57 -0.92 11.54
N ALA A 44 -6.33 -2.13 12.07
CA ALA A 44 -4.99 -2.71 12.16
C ALA A 44 -4.42 -3.03 10.77
N PHE A 45 -5.26 -3.53 9.86
CA PHE A 45 -4.89 -3.78 8.48
C PHE A 45 -4.39 -2.50 7.79
N ILE A 46 -5.22 -1.44 7.80
CA ILE A 46 -4.91 -0.18 7.14
C ILE A 46 -3.67 0.45 7.76
N GLY A 47 -3.57 0.49 9.09
CA GLY A 47 -2.38 1.01 9.77
C GLY A 47 -1.09 0.28 9.36
N THR A 48 -1.15 -1.05 9.24
CA THR A 48 0.00 -1.86 8.82
C THR A 48 0.40 -1.60 7.36
N VAL A 49 -0.58 -1.55 6.45
CA VAL A 49 -0.37 -1.21 5.04
C VAL A 49 0.22 0.19 4.90
N THR A 50 -0.36 1.17 5.59
CA THR A 50 0.12 2.55 5.56
C THR A 50 1.56 2.66 6.04
N LEU A 51 1.91 2.03 7.16
CA LEU A 51 3.27 2.06 7.69
C LEU A 51 4.27 1.36 6.75
N PHE A 52 3.91 0.19 6.24
CA PHE A 52 4.74 -0.56 5.29
C PHE A 52 5.06 0.27 4.05
N PHE A 53 4.04 0.82 3.38
CA PHE A 53 4.26 1.62 2.18
C PHE A 53 4.86 2.99 2.48
N ALA A 54 4.66 3.57 3.66
CA ALA A 54 5.37 4.78 4.05
C ALA A 54 6.89 4.53 4.09
N VAL A 55 7.31 3.43 4.71
CA VAL A 55 8.74 3.04 4.76
C VAL A 55 9.26 2.74 3.36
N VAL A 56 8.54 1.94 2.56
CA VAL A 56 8.94 1.60 1.19
C VAL A 56 9.09 2.86 0.33
N ASN A 57 8.15 3.80 0.39
CA ASN A 57 8.23 5.04 -0.38
C ASN A 57 9.32 5.98 0.15
N PHE A 58 9.56 6.02 1.45
CA PHE A 58 10.66 6.80 2.02
C PHE A 58 12.03 6.29 1.51
N LEU A 59 12.19 4.98 1.39
CA LEU A 59 13.39 4.37 0.81
C LEU A 59 13.59 4.72 -0.68
N LYS A 60 12.55 5.14 -1.40
CA LYS A 60 12.65 5.59 -2.80
C LYS A 60 13.19 7.01 -2.94
N ILE A 61 13.04 7.86 -1.94
CA ILE A 61 13.49 9.26 -1.96
C ILE A 61 14.96 9.40 -2.38
N PRO A 62 15.94 8.70 -1.78
CA PRO A 62 17.33 8.82 -2.19
C PRO A 62 17.56 8.37 -3.64
N LEU A 63 16.82 7.38 -4.13
CA LEU A 63 16.90 6.93 -5.52
C LEU A 63 16.38 8.00 -6.48
N PHE A 64 15.26 8.67 -6.13
CA PHE A 64 14.72 9.77 -6.93
C PHE A 64 15.63 11.00 -6.95
N LEU A 65 16.28 11.32 -5.83
CA LEU A 65 17.32 12.36 -5.78
C LEU A 65 18.49 12.04 -6.72
N GLN A 66 18.97 10.78 -6.71
CA GLN A 66 20.07 10.35 -7.60
C GLN A 66 19.68 10.36 -9.08
N GLN A 67 18.41 10.05 -9.39
CA GLN A 67 17.89 10.05 -10.75
C GLN A 67 17.53 11.46 -11.26
N GLY A 68 17.64 12.50 -10.43
CA GLY A 68 17.24 13.86 -10.77
C GLY A 68 15.72 14.05 -10.92
N LEU A 69 14.91 13.08 -10.46
CA LEU A 69 13.45 13.13 -10.48
C LEU A 69 12.86 14.00 -9.36
N LEU A 70 13.68 14.31 -8.35
CA LEU A 70 13.28 15.07 -7.17
C LEU A 70 14.36 16.11 -6.89
N ASP A 71 13.99 17.39 -6.98
CA ASP A 71 14.83 18.53 -6.66
C ASP A 71 14.05 19.55 -5.81
N ILE A 72 14.75 20.58 -5.31
CA ILE A 72 14.15 21.59 -4.43
C ILE A 72 13.03 22.36 -5.16
N GLU A 73 13.20 22.61 -6.45
CA GLU A 73 12.21 23.30 -7.26
C GLU A 73 10.92 22.49 -7.40
N THR A 74 11.02 21.18 -7.70
CA THR A 74 9.88 20.26 -7.73
C THR A 74 9.18 20.18 -6.38
N VAL A 75 9.93 20.17 -5.27
CA VAL A 75 9.34 20.16 -3.92
C VAL A 75 8.56 21.45 -3.64
N LEU A 76 9.09 22.61 -4.05
CA LEU A 76 8.39 23.90 -3.91
C LEU A 76 7.12 23.93 -4.76
N GLN A 77 7.17 23.40 -5.98
CA GLN A 77 5.99 23.28 -6.85
C GLN A 77 4.92 22.37 -6.24
N LEU A 78 5.31 21.35 -5.47
CA LEU A 78 4.39 20.44 -4.76
C LEU A 78 3.99 20.92 -3.37
N ALA A 79 4.53 22.04 -2.89
CA ALA A 79 4.31 22.51 -1.52
C ALA A 79 2.84 22.84 -1.22
N TRP A 80 2.05 23.23 -2.22
CA TRP A 80 0.60 23.44 -2.05
C TRP A 80 -0.16 22.14 -1.74
N ALA A 81 0.40 20.97 -2.09
CA ALA A 81 -0.21 19.67 -1.83
C ALA A 81 0.11 19.13 -0.42
N LEU A 82 1.14 19.67 0.27
CA LEU A 82 1.46 19.31 1.66
C LEU A 82 0.24 19.36 2.60
N PRO A 83 -0.58 20.43 2.63
CA PRO A 83 -1.76 20.48 3.49
C PRO A 83 -2.86 19.46 3.12
N LEU A 84 -2.84 18.88 1.91
CA LEU A 84 -3.77 17.81 1.53
C LEU A 84 -3.42 16.47 2.19
N LEU A 85 -2.15 16.27 2.59
CA LEU A 85 -1.72 15.03 3.26
C LEU A 85 -2.44 14.78 4.59
N PRO A 86 -2.45 15.71 5.58
CA PRO A 86 -3.17 15.50 6.84
C PRO A 86 -4.68 15.40 6.63
N LEU A 87 -5.24 16.11 5.64
CA LEU A 87 -6.66 15.99 5.27
C LEU A 87 -6.99 14.60 4.74
N GLY A 88 -6.16 14.06 3.85
CA GLY A 88 -6.31 12.70 3.33
C GLY A 88 -6.22 11.64 4.43
N VAL A 89 -5.28 11.81 5.37
CA VAL A 89 -5.14 10.91 6.54
C VAL A 89 -6.38 10.98 7.43
N TRP A 90 -6.89 12.18 7.70
CA TRP A 90 -8.09 12.37 8.51
C TRP A 90 -9.34 11.75 7.85
N LEU A 91 -9.56 12.00 6.55
CA LEU A 91 -10.65 11.40 5.79
C LEU A 91 -10.54 9.88 5.70
N GLY A 92 -9.32 9.37 5.46
CA GLY A 92 -9.02 7.95 5.41
C GLY A 92 -9.37 7.27 6.73
N ARG A 93 -8.85 7.80 7.85
CA ARG A 93 -9.13 7.28 9.19
C ARG A 93 -10.63 7.23 9.48
N ARG A 94 -11.36 8.30 9.17
CA ARG A 94 -12.81 8.39 9.45
C ARG A 94 -13.64 7.45 8.57
N SER A 95 -13.14 7.13 7.38
CA SER A 95 -13.78 6.18 6.48
C SER A 95 -13.62 4.73 6.94
N VAL A 96 -12.54 4.39 7.67
CA VAL A 96 -12.30 3.01 8.13
C VAL A 96 -13.40 2.53 9.07
N ASP A 97 -13.88 3.43 9.92
CA ASP A 97 -14.92 3.12 10.91
C ASP A 97 -16.29 2.78 10.27
N LEU A 98 -16.46 3.05 8.96
CA LEU A 98 -17.69 2.76 8.22
C LEU A 98 -17.80 1.30 7.76
N PHE A 99 -16.70 0.52 7.81
CA PHE A 99 -16.66 -0.84 7.27
C PHE A 99 -16.74 -1.90 8.37
N ASP A 100 -17.74 -2.78 8.28
CA ASP A 100 -17.71 -4.07 8.98
C ASP A 100 -16.65 -4.99 8.35
N GLN A 101 -16.05 -5.87 9.15
CA GLN A 101 -14.96 -6.76 8.76
C GLN A 101 -15.29 -7.56 7.48
N LYS A 102 -16.51 -8.08 7.36
CA LYS A 102 -16.95 -8.83 6.16
C LYS A 102 -17.02 -7.96 4.90
N LEU A 103 -17.51 -6.73 5.03
CA LEU A 103 -17.58 -5.80 3.90
C LEU A 103 -16.18 -5.37 3.48
N PHE A 104 -15.31 -5.10 4.45
CA PHE A 104 -13.91 -4.74 4.22
C PHE A 104 -13.16 -5.82 3.43
N GLU A 105 -13.22 -7.08 3.90
CA GLU A 105 -12.58 -8.21 3.23
C GLU A 105 -13.13 -8.41 1.80
N ARG A 106 -14.45 -8.29 1.61
CA ARG A 106 -15.08 -8.46 0.29
C ARG A 106 -14.66 -7.37 -0.70
N VAL A 107 -14.63 -6.11 -0.26
CA VAL A 107 -14.19 -4.98 -1.07
C VAL A 107 -12.72 -5.15 -1.46
N LEU A 108 -11.86 -5.50 -0.50
CA LEU A 108 -10.44 -5.76 -0.77
C LEU A 108 -10.24 -6.89 -1.77
N LEU A 109 -10.96 -8.01 -1.63
CA LEU A 109 -10.86 -9.13 -2.57
C LEU A 109 -11.29 -8.73 -3.99
N VAL A 110 -12.40 -7.99 -4.13
CA VAL A 110 -12.86 -7.50 -5.44
C VAL A 110 -11.82 -6.57 -6.07
N LEU A 111 -11.28 -5.62 -5.30
CA LEU A 111 -10.25 -4.70 -5.78
C LEU A 111 -8.95 -5.43 -6.14
N LEU A 112 -8.57 -6.44 -5.35
CA LEU A 112 -7.38 -7.24 -5.60
C LEU A 112 -7.52 -8.01 -6.92
N VAL A 113 -8.63 -8.72 -7.11
CA VAL A 113 -8.91 -9.46 -8.36
C VAL A 113 -8.96 -8.49 -9.54
N GLY A 114 -9.65 -7.35 -9.39
CA GLY A 114 -9.70 -6.30 -10.40
C GLY A 114 -8.31 -5.77 -10.77
N SER A 115 -7.43 -5.54 -9.78
CA SER A 115 -6.07 -5.07 -10.03
C SER A 115 -5.23 -6.07 -10.81
N VAL A 116 -5.36 -7.37 -10.51
CA VAL A 116 -4.64 -8.44 -11.22
C VAL A 116 -5.16 -8.59 -12.65
N LEU A 117 -6.48 -8.54 -12.85
CA LEU A 117 -7.10 -8.61 -14.18
C LEU A 117 -6.68 -7.43 -15.05
N LEU A 118 -6.68 -6.21 -14.50
CA LEU A 118 -6.21 -5.02 -15.21
C LEU A 118 -4.75 -5.17 -15.61
N LEU A 119 -3.90 -5.63 -14.70
CA LEU A 119 -2.47 -5.77 -14.95
C LEU A 119 -2.18 -6.81 -16.04
N ILE A 120 -2.92 -7.92 -16.08
CA ILE A 120 -2.85 -8.93 -17.15
C ILE A 120 -3.37 -8.37 -18.48
N GLY A 121 -4.46 -7.60 -18.46
CA GLY A 121 -5.06 -7.02 -19.67
C GLY A 121 -4.24 -5.88 -20.29
N THR A 122 -3.35 -5.26 -19.53
CA THR A 122 -2.44 -4.20 -20.01
C THR A 122 -1.06 -4.69 -20.43
N LEU A 123 -0.73 -5.96 -20.15
CA LEU A 123 0.50 -6.64 -20.60
C LEU A 123 0.30 -7.27 -21.99
#